data_AF-A0A2K3P4Y4-F1
#
_entry.id   AF-A0A2K3P4Y4-F1
#
_cell.length_a   1.000
_cell.length_b   1.000
_cell.length_c   1.000
_cell.angle_alpha   90.00
_cell.angle_beta   90.00
_cell.angle_gamma   90.00
#
_symmetry.space_group_name_H-M   'P 1'
#
loop_
_entity.id
_entity.type
_entity.pdbx_description
1 polymer ?
#
loop_
_entity_poly.entity_id
_entity_poly.type
_entity_poly.pdbx_seq_one_letter_code
_entity_poly.pdbx_strand_id
1 'polypeptide(L)'
;MVPPLAQSPTAVEYGSPFNHSNVVNETKAFLLQYRYEILKVESEIDQCLKDFRKSQKREYQLAEEKLRAHVKYLQNLSQQLNREKSELASQPDASHASELFQTVEKREEELRQGMIKFQEMKEIANGFGRTSKTILEKHFGL
;
A
#
# COMPACT_ATOMS: atom_id res chain seq x y z
N MET A 1 70.61 -73.40 -24.30
CA MET A 1 69.65 -72.35 -24.70
C MET A 1 68.85 -71.96 -23.47
N VAL A 2 69.06 -70.75 -22.96
CA VAL A 2 68.33 -70.14 -21.84
C VAL A 2 67.73 -68.86 -22.41
N PRO A 3 66.42 -68.59 -22.28
CA PRO A 3 65.83 -67.38 -22.86
C PRO A 3 66.22 -66.12 -22.06
N PRO A 4 66.26 -64.92 -22.69
CA PRO A 4 66.58 -63.67 -22.01
C PRO A 4 65.41 -63.17 -21.13
N LEU A 5 65.75 -62.40 -20.10
CA LEU A 5 64.82 -61.78 -19.16
C LEU A 5 63.71 -60.98 -19.85
N ALA A 6 62.48 -61.19 -19.38
CA ALA A 6 61.34 -60.36 -19.70
C ALA A 6 61.57 -58.92 -19.24
N GLN A 7 61.47 -57.96 -20.17
CA GLN A 7 61.39 -56.54 -19.85
C GLN A 7 60.06 -56.26 -19.16
N SER A 8 60.11 -55.57 -18.02
CA SER A 8 58.94 -55.12 -17.26
C SER A 8 58.04 -54.20 -18.10
N PRO A 9 56.71 -54.32 -18.03
CA PRO A 9 55.82 -53.37 -18.69
C PRO A 9 55.97 -51.98 -18.06
N THR A 10 56.19 -51.00 -18.92
CA THR A 10 56.13 -49.56 -18.70
C THR A 10 54.93 -49.16 -17.83
N ALA A 11 55.20 -48.35 -16.81
CA ALA A 11 54.20 -47.68 -16.00
C ALA A 11 53.25 -46.89 -16.91
N VAL A 12 51.97 -47.27 -16.91
CA VAL A 12 50.91 -46.47 -17.51
C VAL A 12 50.75 -45.26 -16.61
N GLU A 13 51.24 -44.11 -17.09
CA GLU A 13 51.04 -42.81 -16.47
C GLU A 13 49.53 -42.53 -16.48
N TYR A 14 48.87 -42.76 -15.33
CA TYR A 14 47.49 -42.36 -15.11
C TYR A 14 47.46 -40.83 -15.11
N GLY A 15 47.25 -40.23 -16.28
CA GLY A 15 46.94 -38.82 -16.42
C GLY A 15 45.71 -38.50 -15.54
N SER A 16 45.93 -37.75 -14.47
CA SER A 16 44.86 -37.28 -13.59
C SER A 16 43.97 -36.31 -14.38
N PRO A 17 42.69 -36.64 -14.64
CA PRO A 17 41.86 -35.86 -15.55
C PRO A 17 41.04 -34.82 -14.78
N PHE A 18 41.65 -34.04 -13.89
CA PHE A 18 40.97 -32.88 -13.30
C PHE A 18 41.95 -31.73 -13.11
N ASN A 19 41.94 -30.81 -14.07
CA ASN A 19 42.69 -29.56 -14.00
C ASN A 19 42.00 -28.64 -12.97
N HIS A 20 42.39 -28.77 -11.70
CA HIS A 20 41.85 -28.01 -10.57
C HIS A 20 41.80 -26.48 -10.82
N SER A 21 42.71 -25.95 -11.64
CA SER A 21 42.73 -24.54 -12.02
C SER A 21 41.49 -24.10 -12.80
N ASN A 22 40.94 -24.95 -13.68
CA ASN A 22 39.74 -24.62 -14.46
C ASN A 22 38.50 -24.60 -13.56
N VAL A 23 38.36 -25.59 -12.67
CA VAL A 23 37.23 -25.67 -11.73
C VAL A 23 37.22 -24.48 -10.76
N VAL A 24 38.37 -24.06 -10.25
CA VAL A 24 38.47 -22.90 -9.36
C VAL A 24 38.13 -21.59 -10.09
N ASN A 25 38.53 -21.44 -11.35
CA ASN A 25 38.23 -20.25 -12.15
C ASN A 25 36.74 -20.17 -12.53
N GLU A 26 36.12 -21.28 -12.91
CA GLU A 26 34.67 -21.37 -13.15
C GLU A 26 33.87 -21.06 -11.88
N THR A 27 34.31 -21.59 -10.72
CA THR A 27 33.67 -21.31 -9.43
C THR A 27 33.77 -19.82 -9.06
N LYS A 28 34.91 -19.18 -9.31
CA LYS A 28 35.08 -17.73 -9.09
C LYS A 28 34.19 -16.89 -10.00
N ALA A 29 34.10 -17.24 -11.29
CA ALA A 29 33.25 -16.54 -12.25
C ALA A 29 31.77 -16.65 -11.84
N PHE A 30 31.33 -17.84 -11.45
CA PHE A 30 29.99 -18.09 -10.93
C PHE A 30 29.68 -17.25 -9.69
N LEU A 31 30.58 -17.24 -8.70
CA LEU A 31 30.39 -16.44 -7.46
C LEU A 31 30.36 -14.94 -7.72
N LEU A 32 31.16 -14.43 -8.67
CA LEU A 32 31.15 -13.02 -9.06
C LEU A 32 29.84 -12.64 -9.76
N GLN A 33 29.33 -13.49 -10.65
CA GLN A 33 28.03 -13.28 -11.29
C GLN A 33 26.91 -13.24 -10.24
N TYR A 34 26.86 -14.21 -9.33
CA TYR A 34 25.86 -14.22 -8.27
C TYR A 34 25.97 -13.01 -7.35
N ARG A 35 27.17 -12.58 -7.02
CA ARG A 35 27.38 -11.35 -6.24
C ARG A 35 26.83 -10.12 -6.95
N TYR A 36 27.01 -10.02 -8.27
CA TYR A 36 26.42 -8.95 -9.06
C TYR A 36 24.88 -9.01 -9.06
N GLU A 37 24.30 -10.19 -9.26
CA GLU A 37 22.83 -10.37 -9.20
C GLU A 37 22.26 -10.04 -7.82
N ILE A 38 22.95 -10.43 -6.74
CA ILE A 38 22.54 -10.08 -5.37
C ILE A 38 22.55 -8.55 -5.17
N LEU A 39 23.63 -7.86 -5.58
CA LEU A 39 23.70 -6.39 -5.49
C LEU A 39 22.59 -5.71 -6.31
N LYS A 40 22.25 -6.27 -7.47
CA LYS A 40 21.14 -5.78 -8.29
C LYS A 40 19.80 -5.95 -7.56
N VAL A 41 19.53 -7.11 -6.97
CA VAL A 41 18.32 -7.36 -6.18
C VAL A 41 18.25 -6.44 -4.97
N GLU A 42 19.36 -6.18 -4.27
CA GLU A 42 19.42 -5.20 -3.17
C GLU A 42 19.00 -3.80 -3.65
N SER A 43 19.52 -3.36 -4.80
CA SER A 43 19.10 -2.09 -5.40
C SER A 43 17.63 -2.06 -5.81
N GLU A 44 17.08 -3.17 -6.29
CA GLU A 44 15.65 -3.30 -6.63
C GLU A 44 14.77 -3.22 -5.38
N ILE A 45 15.20 -3.82 -4.26
CA ILE A 45 14.54 -3.71 -2.96
C ILE A 45 14.49 -2.24 -2.51
N ASP A 46 15.61 -1.53 -2.58
CA ASP A 46 15.67 -0.11 -2.19
C ASP A 46 14.70 0.76 -3.00
N GLN A 47 14.63 0.51 -4.31
CA GLN A 47 13.71 1.22 -5.19
C GLN A 47 12.25 0.87 -4.87
N CYS A 48 11.94 -0.41 -4.64
CA CYS A 48 10.61 -0.86 -4.24
C CYS A 48 10.16 -0.20 -2.92
N LEU A 49 11.04 -0.15 -1.91
CA LEU A 49 10.76 0.50 -0.62
C LEU A 49 10.53 2.01 -0.77
N LYS A 50 11.29 2.67 -1.64
CA LYS A 50 11.12 4.10 -1.94
C LYS A 50 9.76 4.38 -2.57
N ASP A 51 9.35 3.58 -3.54
CA ASP A 51 8.06 3.71 -4.21
C ASP A 51 6.90 3.38 -3.27
N PHE A 52 7.05 2.34 -2.45
CA PHE A 52 6.07 1.98 -1.41
C PHE A 52 5.86 3.13 -0.41
N ARG A 53 6.93 3.74 0.10
CA ARG A 53 6.85 4.91 0.98
C ARG A 53 6.16 6.09 0.31
N LYS A 54 6.43 6.31 -0.98
CA LYS A 54 5.80 7.38 -1.76
C LYS A 54 4.29 7.12 -1.95
N SER A 55 3.89 5.88 -2.22
CA SER A 55 2.47 5.49 -2.33
C SER A 55 1.73 5.73 -1.02
N GLN A 56 2.25 5.18 0.07
CA GLN A 56 1.63 5.33 1.39
C GLN A 56 1.51 6.80 1.83
N LYS A 57 2.52 7.62 1.52
CA LYS A 57 2.45 9.07 1.80
C LYS A 57 1.29 9.73 1.04
N ARG A 58 1.10 9.40 -0.23
CA ARG A 58 0.01 9.96 -1.05
C ARG A 58 -1.36 9.50 -0.55
N GLU A 59 -1.48 8.21 -0.26
CA GLU A 59 -2.69 7.60 0.30
C GLU A 59 -3.08 8.27 1.63
N TYR A 60 -2.11 8.44 2.55
CA TYR A 60 -2.31 9.14 3.80
C TYR A 60 -2.78 10.59 3.59
N GLN A 61 -2.09 11.34 2.72
CA GLN A 61 -2.44 12.75 2.45
C GLN A 61 -3.86 12.89 1.88
N LEU A 62 -4.23 12.03 0.95
CA LEU A 62 -5.58 12.00 0.39
C LEU A 62 -6.61 11.64 1.47
N ALA A 63 -6.33 10.62 2.29
CA ALA A 63 -7.23 10.26 3.39
C ALA A 63 -7.44 11.41 4.36
N GLU A 64 -6.34 12.05 4.77
CA GLU A 64 -6.37 13.21 5.66
C GLU A 64 -7.19 14.35 5.07
N GLU A 65 -6.95 14.70 3.80
CA GLU A 65 -7.70 15.75 3.11
C GLU A 65 -9.21 15.47 3.11
N LYS A 66 -9.61 14.26 2.69
CA LYS A 66 -11.02 13.88 2.60
C LYS A 66 -11.68 13.81 3.98
N LEU A 67 -11.01 13.24 4.98
CA LEU A 67 -11.52 13.16 6.36
C LEU A 67 -11.69 14.56 6.96
N ARG A 68 -10.71 15.45 6.81
CA ARG A 68 -10.80 16.84 7.30
C ARG A 68 -11.89 17.63 6.59
N ALA A 69 -12.02 17.49 5.28
CA ALA A 69 -13.10 18.11 4.52
C ALA A 69 -14.48 17.63 5.00
N HIS A 70 -14.62 16.34 5.28
CA HIS A 70 -15.88 15.78 5.79
C HIS A 70 -16.21 16.25 7.21
N VAL A 71 -15.23 16.37 8.10
CA VAL A 71 -15.43 17.00 9.44
C VAL A 71 -15.91 18.43 9.30
N LYS A 72 -15.31 19.22 8.40
CA LYS A 72 -15.75 20.60 8.15
C LYS A 72 -17.18 20.65 7.62
N TYR A 73 -17.56 19.73 6.74
CA TYR A 73 -18.93 19.59 6.27
C TYR A 73 -19.91 19.34 7.43
N LEU A 74 -19.60 18.39 8.34
CA LEU A 74 -20.43 18.10 9.51
C LEU A 74 -20.56 19.29 10.46
N GLN A 75 -19.47 20.02 10.70
CA GLN A 75 -19.48 21.24 11.51
C GLN A 75 -20.39 22.30 10.90
N ASN A 76 -20.32 22.48 9.58
CA ASN A 76 -21.17 23.43 8.86
C ASN A 76 -22.65 23.04 8.95
N LEU A 77 -22.98 21.75 8.79
CA LEU A 77 -24.35 21.25 8.98
C LEU A 77 -24.87 21.52 10.40
N SER A 78 -24.06 21.22 11.42
CA SER A 78 -24.43 21.45 12.82
C SER A 78 -24.68 22.92 13.11
N GLN A 79 -23.83 23.83 12.60
CA GLN A 79 -24.04 25.27 12.74
C GLN A 79 -25.29 25.75 12.01
N GLN A 80 -25.58 25.22 10.82
CA GLN A 80 -26.81 25.53 10.08
C GLN A 80 -28.03 25.07 10.85
N LEU A 81 -28.03 23.83 11.36
CA LEU A 81 -29.11 23.29 12.17
C LEU A 81 -29.41 24.16 13.40
N ASN A 82 -28.37 24.63 14.09
CA ASN A 82 -28.55 25.49 15.26
C ASN A 82 -29.20 26.83 14.90
N ARG A 83 -28.86 27.41 13.73
CA ARG A 83 -29.50 28.63 13.23
C ARG A 83 -30.96 28.38 12.86
N GLU A 84 -31.23 27.33 12.08
CA GLU A 84 -32.58 26.94 11.63
C GLU A 84 -33.50 26.65 12.84
N LYS A 85 -32.99 25.96 13.88
CA LYS A 85 -33.73 25.74 15.14
C LYS A 85 -34.02 27.03 15.91
N SER A 86 -33.06 27.95 15.96
CA SER A 86 -33.24 29.24 16.63
C SER A 86 -34.29 30.10 15.91
N GLU A 87 -34.24 30.11 14.58
CA GLU A 87 -35.22 30.80 13.74
C GLU A 87 -36.62 30.23 13.94
N LEU A 88 -36.77 28.90 13.89
CA LEU A 88 -38.04 28.22 14.15
C LEU A 88 -38.60 28.54 15.53
N ALA A 89 -37.76 28.57 16.57
CA ALA A 89 -38.19 28.91 17.93
C ALA A 89 -38.65 30.38 18.07
N SER A 90 -38.16 31.27 17.20
CA SER A 90 -38.50 32.70 17.21
C SER A 90 -39.70 33.07 16.33
N GLN A 91 -40.30 32.12 15.61
CA GLN A 91 -41.36 32.42 14.65
C GLN A 91 -42.72 32.68 15.30
N PRO A 92 -43.33 33.87 15.10
CA PRO A 92 -44.67 34.16 15.58
C PRO A 92 -45.79 33.58 14.69
N ASP A 93 -45.50 33.30 13.41
CA ASP A 93 -46.52 32.90 12.44
C ASP A 93 -46.49 31.39 12.13
N ALA A 94 -47.61 30.72 12.39
CA ALA A 94 -47.77 29.27 12.21
C ALA A 94 -47.62 28.81 10.74
N SER A 95 -47.81 29.71 9.76
CA SER A 95 -47.67 29.40 8.33
C SER A 95 -46.22 29.13 7.91
N HIS A 96 -45.26 29.93 8.40
CA HIS A 96 -43.84 29.75 8.08
C HIS A 96 -43.16 28.70 8.96
N ALA A 97 -43.77 28.38 10.11
CA ALA A 97 -43.29 27.33 10.99
C ALA A 97 -43.25 25.95 10.32
N SER A 98 -44.18 25.63 9.40
CA SER A 98 -44.21 24.31 8.74
C SER A 98 -43.03 24.08 7.80
N GLU A 99 -42.62 25.09 7.03
CA GLU A 99 -41.48 24.97 6.10
C GLU A 99 -40.14 24.94 6.85
N LEU A 100 -40.03 25.74 7.93
CA LEU A 100 -38.87 25.72 8.81
C LEU A 100 -38.74 24.38 9.54
N PHE A 101 -39.85 23.76 9.95
CA PHE A 101 -39.84 22.44 10.57
C PHE A 101 -39.28 21.38 9.61
N GLN A 102 -39.76 21.35 8.37
CA GLN A 102 -39.23 20.46 7.33
C GLN A 102 -37.75 20.71 7.05
N THR A 103 -37.32 21.98 7.07
CA THR A 103 -35.91 22.35 6.89
C THR A 103 -35.05 21.78 8.02
N VAL A 104 -35.50 21.93 9.27
CA VAL A 104 -34.81 21.37 10.46
C VAL A 104 -34.75 19.84 10.38
N GLU A 105 -35.85 19.16 10.10
CA GLU A 105 -35.89 17.69 9.97
C GLU A 105 -34.93 17.20 8.88
N LYS A 106 -34.94 17.86 7.71
CA LYS A 106 -34.02 17.55 6.62
C LYS A 106 -32.57 17.69 7.07
N ARG A 107 -32.25 18.77 7.78
CA ARG A 107 -30.88 19.01 8.24
C ARG A 107 -30.42 17.99 9.28
N GLU A 108 -31.31 17.57 10.18
CA GLU A 108 -31.03 16.50 11.15
C GLU A 108 -30.72 15.19 10.42
N GLU A 109 -31.49 14.85 9.40
CA GLU A 109 -31.26 13.66 8.58
C GLU A 109 -29.93 13.74 7.82
N GLU A 110 -29.61 14.88 7.20
CA GLU A 110 -28.32 15.09 6.53
C GLU A 110 -27.14 14.92 7.50
N LEU A 111 -27.26 15.40 8.73
CA LEU A 111 -26.24 15.25 9.77
C LEU A 111 -26.09 13.77 10.16
N ARG A 112 -27.21 13.05 10.35
CA ARG A 112 -27.22 11.62 10.65
C ARG A 112 -26.54 10.80 9.55
N GLN A 113 -26.89 11.05 8.29
CA GLN A 113 -26.28 10.40 7.13
C GLN A 113 -24.80 10.76 7.00
N GLY A 114 -24.45 12.03 7.25
CA GLY A 114 -23.07 12.48 7.29
C GLY A 114 -22.23 11.73 8.33
N MET A 115 -22.78 11.44 9.50
CA MET A 115 -22.11 10.66 10.55
C MET A 115 -21.92 9.20 10.15
N ILE A 116 -22.91 8.56 9.54
CA ILE A 116 -22.80 7.19 9.01
C ILE A 116 -21.71 7.13 7.95
N LYS A 117 -21.72 8.06 7.00
CA LYS A 117 -20.67 8.19 5.98
C LYS A 117 -19.28 8.35 6.60
N PHE A 118 -19.15 9.13 7.67
CA PHE A 118 -17.86 9.29 8.34
C PHE A 118 -17.36 7.98 8.96
N GLN A 119 -18.25 7.13 9.50
CA GLN A 119 -17.84 5.80 9.98
C GLN A 119 -17.37 4.92 8.83
N GLU A 120 -18.04 4.94 7.67
CA GLU A 120 -17.57 4.21 6.48
C GLU A 120 -16.18 4.69 6.03
N MET A 121 -15.92 6.00 6.06
CA MET A 121 -14.61 6.56 5.68
C MET A 121 -13.47 6.14 6.62
N LYS A 122 -13.77 5.81 7.88
CA LYS A 122 -12.77 5.39 8.87
C LYS A 122 -12.22 3.99 8.62
N GLU A 123 -12.87 3.18 7.77
CA GLU A 123 -12.35 1.87 7.34
C GLU A 123 -10.97 1.98 6.67
N ILE A 124 -10.58 3.18 6.25
CA ILE A 124 -9.25 3.45 5.72
C ILE A 124 -8.12 3.25 6.74
N ALA A 125 -8.42 3.24 8.04
CA ALA A 125 -7.46 2.89 9.08
C ALA A 125 -6.91 1.46 8.94
N ASN A 126 -7.65 0.57 8.24
CA ASN A 126 -7.17 -0.76 7.89
C ASN A 126 -6.16 -0.77 6.73
N GLY A 127 -5.91 0.39 6.11
CA GLY A 127 -5.03 0.61 4.97
C GLY A 127 -5.76 0.52 3.63
N PHE A 128 -5.40 1.39 2.67
CA PHE A 128 -6.06 1.48 1.36
C PHE A 128 -6.07 0.13 0.61
N GLY A 129 -4.98 -0.64 0.66
CA GLY A 129 -4.93 -1.95 0.01
C GLY A 129 -5.84 -3.01 0.64
N ARG A 130 -6.39 -2.77 1.83
CA ARG A 130 -7.31 -3.67 2.54
C ARG A 130 -8.74 -3.12 2.63
N THR A 131 -8.93 -1.81 2.40
CA THR A 131 -10.24 -1.18 2.32
C THR A 131 -10.96 -1.63 1.04
N SER A 132 -12.27 -1.87 1.13
CA SER A 132 -13.02 -2.32 -0.04
C SER A 132 -13.00 -1.28 -1.16
N LYS A 133 -12.90 -1.75 -2.41
CA LYS A 133 -12.88 -0.89 -3.60
C LYS A 133 -14.10 0.03 -3.64
N THR A 134 -15.27 -0.48 -3.26
CA THR A 134 -16.51 0.30 -3.21
C THR A 134 -16.44 1.48 -2.24
N ILE A 135 -15.78 1.34 -1.09
CA ILE A 135 -15.58 2.44 -0.13
C ILE A 135 -14.60 3.47 -0.69
N LEU A 136 -13.51 2.99 -1.31
CA LEU A 136 -12.49 3.84 -1.93
C LEU A 136 -13.09 4.69 -3.08
N GLU A 137 -13.86 4.07 -3.97
CA GLU A 137 -14.50 4.76 -5.10
C GLU A 137 -15.52 5.78 -4.60
N LYS A 138 -16.39 5.37 -3.66
CA LYS A 138 -17.49 6.19 -3.14
C LYS A 138 -17.01 7.45 -2.40
N HIS A 139 -15.94 7.35 -1.61
CA HIS A 139 -15.56 8.41 -0.68
C HIS A 139 -14.23 9.09 -1.00
N PHE A 140 -13.31 8.40 -1.68
CA PHE A 140 -11.97 8.89 -1.98
C PHE A 140 -11.72 9.05 -3.49
N GLY A 141 -12.59 8.49 -4.34
CA GLY A 141 -12.50 8.59 -5.80
C GLY A 141 -11.39 7.71 -6.39
N LEU A 142 -11.04 6.62 -5.71
CA LEU A 142 -10.01 5.66 -6.09
C LEU A 142 -10.60 4.31 -6.48
#